data_AF-A0A0C1V8V0-F1
#
_entry.id   AF-A0A0C1V8V0-F1
#
_cell.length_a   1.000
_cell.length_b   1.000
_cell.length_c   1.000
_cell.angle_alpha   90.00
_cell.angle_beta   90.00
_cell.angle_gamma   90.00
#
_symmetry.space_group_name_H-M   'P 1'
#
loop_
_entity.id
_entity.type
_entity.pdbx_description
1 polymer ?
#
loop_
_entity_poly.entity_id
_entity_poly.type
_entity_poly.pdbx_seq_one_letter_code
_entity_poly.pdbx_strand_id
1 'polypeptide(L)'
;MANPLKRSLRRFFRKSNQVNNEPINKVSLVVIILIDLFILTNVFWGLQDVGSWPISPQQEHPCYSEWVAYRQQTNEDKAFEFLQSALMRSQTELPLQERYRTISAEHLGQVSASCTTYAEHYDRVDTAANQQRLTAINQRESEIATLEAANRQIREQYDSTLLESLAGQPQELSINEVEASQAKQELDRNTAQIATLRSEIEALKAEVVNDADSQPILSLLMDEAEFTQLEQQYDRATFWHPTIQIFFQGLFLLPLLAIAGAVHQLAQRRNYGLVALLSWHLLVIFTVPLIVKLFQILQVGALFSVLTDLAILLLGGLQFLVSYLYILLIPLVGFGLIKFFQKVVFNPKVQAAGRVQKGRCIRCAKKLHHAETHCPHCGYGQLRECPTCHASTYRLLPHCRACGAKLT
;
A
#
# COMPACT_ATOMS: atom_id res chain seq x y z
N MET A 1 0.81 -45.24 -2.99
CA MET A 1 -0.34 -44.52 -2.39
C MET A 1 -0.41 -43.11 -2.98
N ALA A 2 -1.52 -42.73 -3.62
CA ALA A 2 -1.63 -41.42 -4.27
C ALA A 2 -1.89 -40.33 -3.22
N ASN A 3 -0.93 -39.42 -3.07
CA ASN A 3 -0.96 -38.27 -2.17
C ASN A 3 -2.34 -37.55 -2.24
N PRO A 4 -3.05 -37.31 -1.12
CA PRO A 4 -4.38 -36.69 -1.09
C PRO A 4 -4.47 -35.39 -1.92
N LEU A 5 -3.40 -34.61 -1.93
CA LEU A 5 -3.27 -33.37 -2.73
C LEU A 5 -3.49 -33.61 -4.24
N LYS A 6 -2.92 -34.70 -4.77
CA LYS A 6 -3.00 -35.07 -6.20
C LYS A 6 -4.40 -35.51 -6.62
N ARG A 7 -5.17 -36.11 -5.70
CA ARG A 7 -6.57 -36.48 -5.93
C ARG A 7 -7.48 -35.26 -5.89
N SER A 8 -7.19 -34.28 -5.02
CA SER A 8 -7.93 -33.03 -4.91
C SER A 8 -7.75 -32.16 -6.17
N LEU A 9 -6.51 -31.91 -6.60
CA LEU A 9 -6.19 -31.15 -7.81
C LEU A 9 -6.81 -31.75 -9.08
N ARG A 10 -6.77 -33.08 -9.25
CA ARG A 10 -7.40 -33.73 -10.40
C ARG A 10 -8.93 -33.64 -10.39
N ARG A 11 -9.56 -33.65 -9.21
CA ARG A 11 -11.01 -33.41 -9.10
C ARG A 11 -11.33 -31.95 -9.42
N PHE A 12 -10.49 -31.02 -8.98
CA PHE A 12 -10.62 -29.59 -9.25
C PHE A 12 -10.62 -29.29 -10.77
N PHE A 13 -9.58 -29.72 -11.50
CA PHE A 13 -9.50 -29.49 -12.95
C PHE A 13 -10.59 -30.21 -13.74
N ARG A 14 -11.07 -31.37 -13.24
CA ARG A 14 -12.17 -32.10 -13.87
C ARG A 14 -13.50 -31.36 -13.71
N LYS A 15 -13.77 -30.79 -12.53
CA LYS A 15 -15.00 -30.02 -12.26
C LYS A 15 -15.01 -28.66 -12.97
N SER A 16 -13.85 -28.06 -13.22
CA SER A 16 -13.74 -26.76 -13.89
C SER A 16 -13.95 -26.82 -15.41
N ASN A 17 -13.63 -27.94 -16.06
CA ASN A 17 -13.63 -28.07 -17.52
C ASN A 17 -14.69 -29.05 -18.09
N GLN A 18 -15.61 -29.57 -17.27
CA GLN A 18 -16.60 -30.56 -17.71
C GLN A 18 -18.01 -30.26 -17.22
N VAL A 19 -18.99 -30.34 -18.13
CA VAL A 19 -20.43 -30.35 -17.84
C VAL A 19 -20.92 -31.77 -18.12
N ASN A 20 -21.58 -32.43 -17.16
CA ASN A 20 -22.10 -33.80 -17.33
C ASN A 20 -21.07 -34.83 -17.89
N ASN A 21 -19.78 -34.68 -17.54
CA ASN A 21 -18.63 -35.46 -18.05
C ASN A 21 -18.22 -35.19 -19.51
N GLU A 22 -18.76 -34.16 -20.15
CA GLU A 22 -18.36 -33.70 -21.48
C GLU A 22 -17.47 -32.45 -21.41
N PRO A 23 -16.42 -32.35 -22.25
CA PRO A 23 -15.57 -31.17 -22.31
C PRO A 23 -16.31 -29.99 -22.95
N ILE A 24 -16.15 -28.81 -22.36
CA ILE A 24 -16.78 -27.56 -22.81
C ILE A 24 -16.16 -27.08 -24.13
N ASN A 25 -16.96 -26.44 -24.99
CA ASN A 25 -16.47 -25.79 -26.22
C ASN A 25 -15.47 -24.67 -25.87
N LYS A 26 -14.41 -24.49 -26.67
CA LYS A 26 -13.39 -23.45 -26.48
C LYS A 26 -13.99 -22.05 -26.43
N VAL A 27 -15.03 -21.77 -27.22
CA VAL A 27 -15.72 -20.46 -27.21
C VAL A 27 -16.44 -20.25 -25.87
N SER A 28 -17.16 -21.25 -25.38
CA SER A 28 -17.84 -21.18 -24.08
C SER A 28 -16.85 -21.06 -22.92
N LEU A 29 -15.67 -21.69 -23.02
CA LEU A 29 -14.59 -21.53 -22.04
C LEU A 29 -14.08 -20.08 -21.99
N VAL A 30 -13.88 -19.43 -23.15
CA VAL A 30 -13.46 -18.02 -23.22
C VAL A 30 -14.51 -17.11 -22.58
N VAL A 31 -15.80 -17.32 -22.88
CA VAL A 31 -16.89 -16.54 -22.29
C VAL A 31 -16.92 -16.70 -20.76
N ILE A 32 -16.78 -17.92 -20.25
CA ILE A 32 -16.71 -18.18 -18.80
C ILE A 32 -15.53 -17.43 -18.17
N ILE A 33 -14.33 -17.49 -18.78
CA ILE A 33 -13.16 -16.78 -18.26
C ILE A 33 -13.38 -15.26 -18.20
N LEU A 34 -14.04 -14.67 -19.21
CA LEU A 34 -14.35 -13.23 -19.19
C LEU A 34 -15.33 -12.86 -18.08
N ILE A 35 -16.38 -13.65 -17.89
CA ILE A 35 -17.33 -13.47 -16.79
C ILE A 35 -16.63 -13.64 -15.45
N ASP A 36 -15.79 -14.66 -15.32
CA ASP A 36 -15.06 -14.94 -14.09
C ASP A 36 -14.12 -13.79 -13.72
N LEU A 37 -13.42 -13.21 -14.72
CA LEU A 37 -12.57 -12.03 -14.51
C LEU A 37 -13.39 -10.81 -14.08
N PHE A 38 -14.54 -10.57 -14.72
CA PHE A 38 -15.43 -9.47 -14.35
C PHE A 38 -15.92 -9.62 -12.90
N ILE A 39 -16.38 -10.81 -12.52
CA ILE A 39 -16.84 -11.09 -11.15
C ILE A 39 -15.68 -10.94 -10.17
N LEU A 40 -14.50 -11.46 -10.50
CA LEU A 40 -13.32 -11.37 -9.66
C LEU A 40 -12.97 -9.90 -9.35
N THR A 41 -12.97 -9.03 -10.37
CA THR A 41 -12.72 -7.58 -10.20
C THR A 41 -13.74 -6.94 -9.26
N ASN A 42 -15.03 -7.22 -9.46
CA ASN A 42 -16.10 -6.68 -8.60
C ASN A 42 -15.97 -7.17 -7.15
N VAL A 43 -15.59 -8.43 -6.95
CA VAL A 43 -15.35 -8.99 -5.60
C VAL A 43 -14.17 -8.30 -4.93
N PHE A 44 -13.09 -8.01 -5.67
CA PHE A 44 -11.95 -7.27 -5.13
C PHE A 44 -12.31 -5.83 -4.77
N TRP A 45 -13.10 -5.14 -5.59
CA TRP A 45 -13.61 -3.80 -5.26
C TRP A 45 -14.51 -3.82 -4.02
N GLY A 46 -15.50 -4.72 -3.96
CA GLY A 46 -16.35 -4.85 -2.79
C GLY A 46 -15.57 -5.21 -1.51
N LEU A 47 -14.51 -6.02 -1.62
CA LEU A 47 -13.61 -6.32 -0.51
C LEU A 47 -12.78 -5.12 -0.04
N GLN A 48 -12.38 -4.26 -0.97
CA GLN A 48 -11.67 -3.04 -0.66
C GLN A 48 -12.60 -2.05 0.04
N ASP A 49 -13.79 -1.81 -0.50
CA ASP A 49 -14.79 -0.90 0.06
C ASP A 49 -15.24 -1.31 1.47
N VAL A 50 -15.60 -2.59 1.65
CA VAL A 50 -15.96 -3.12 2.97
C VAL A 50 -14.76 -3.12 3.92
N GLY A 51 -13.56 -3.31 3.38
CA GLY A 51 -12.32 -3.28 4.15
C GLY A 51 -11.88 -1.87 4.58
N SER A 52 -12.32 -0.82 3.90
CA SER A 52 -12.09 0.58 4.26
C SER A 52 -13.24 1.21 5.02
N TRP A 53 -14.34 0.49 5.21
CA TRP A 53 -15.49 1.00 5.95
C TRP A 53 -15.19 1.25 7.44
N PRO A 54 -14.47 0.39 8.17
CA PRO A 54 -13.95 0.74 9.49
C PRO A 54 -12.98 1.91 9.39
N ILE A 55 -13.05 2.83 10.35
CA ILE A 55 -12.13 3.96 10.42
C ILE A 55 -10.68 3.46 10.53
N SER A 56 -9.79 4.01 9.71
CA SER A 56 -8.36 3.70 9.79
C SER A 56 -7.70 4.40 10.98
N PRO A 57 -6.54 3.91 11.49
CA PRO A 57 -5.86 4.53 12.62
C PRO A 57 -5.50 6.00 12.37
N GLN A 58 -5.15 6.34 11.12
CA GLN A 58 -4.86 7.72 10.71
C GLN A 58 -6.11 8.59 10.66
N GLN A 59 -7.27 8.00 10.39
CA GLN A 59 -8.56 8.71 10.44
C GLN A 59 -9.12 8.80 11.86
N GLU A 60 -8.86 7.82 12.73
CA GLU A 60 -9.25 7.83 14.15
C GLU A 60 -8.40 8.82 14.96
N HIS A 61 -7.11 8.93 14.63
CA HIS A 61 -6.16 9.84 15.26
C HIS A 61 -5.48 10.78 14.25
N PRO A 62 -6.25 11.65 13.55
CA PRO A 62 -5.71 12.51 12.50
C PRO A 62 -4.71 13.56 13.03
N CYS A 63 -4.81 13.93 14.30
CA CYS A 63 -3.89 14.87 14.95
C CYS A 63 -2.51 14.27 15.30
N TYR A 64 -2.36 12.93 15.27
CA TYR A 64 -1.17 12.26 15.79
C TYR A 64 0.11 12.69 15.07
N SER A 65 0.11 12.70 13.73
CA SER A 65 1.31 13.04 12.95
C SER A 65 1.76 14.49 13.15
N GLU A 66 0.81 15.43 13.25
CA GLU A 66 1.12 16.84 13.48
C GLU A 66 1.67 17.06 14.90
N TRP A 67 1.09 16.38 15.89
CA TRP A 67 1.55 16.44 17.28
C TRP A 67 2.95 15.85 17.44
N VAL A 68 3.23 14.70 16.80
CA VAL A 68 4.58 14.10 16.75
C VAL A 68 5.57 15.07 16.10
N ALA A 69 5.20 15.68 14.97
CA ALA A 69 6.05 16.65 14.28
C ALA A 69 6.39 17.85 15.16
N TYR A 70 5.40 18.42 15.86
CA TYR A 70 5.60 19.52 16.80
C TYR A 70 6.59 19.17 17.93
N ARG A 71 6.49 17.95 18.48
CA ARG A 71 7.38 17.49 19.55
C ARG A 71 8.81 17.22 19.10
N GLN A 72 8.98 16.79 17.85
CA GLN A 72 10.30 16.55 17.26
C GLN A 72 11.03 17.84 16.85
N GLN A 73 10.31 18.95 16.69
CA GLN A 73 10.91 20.25 16.37
C GLN A 73 11.69 20.83 17.57
N THR A 74 12.90 21.30 17.26
CA THR A 74 13.81 21.94 18.22
C THR A 74 14.00 23.44 17.95
N ASN A 75 13.29 24.03 16.98
CA ASN A 75 13.36 25.46 16.70
C ASN A 75 12.78 26.26 17.88
N GLU A 76 13.38 27.41 18.20
CA GLU A 76 12.88 28.35 19.20
C GLU A 76 11.51 28.91 18.79
N ASP A 77 11.28 29.09 17.49
CA ASP A 77 10.04 29.63 16.92
C ASP A 77 8.92 28.60 16.71
N LYS A 78 9.13 27.33 17.08
CA LYS A 78 8.20 26.23 16.75
C LYS A 78 6.75 26.47 17.19
N ALA A 79 6.54 27.14 18.32
CA ALA A 79 5.20 27.47 18.82
C ALA A 79 4.49 28.44 17.88
N PHE A 80 5.19 29.47 17.41
CA PHE A 80 4.65 30.42 16.45
C PHE A 80 4.44 29.75 15.08
N GLU A 81 5.41 28.98 14.58
CA GLU A 81 5.29 28.26 13.30
C GLU A 81 4.06 27.33 13.27
N PHE A 82 3.79 26.63 14.37
CA PHE A 82 2.60 25.80 14.52
C PHE A 82 1.30 26.63 14.50
N LEU A 83 1.25 27.75 15.22
CA LEU A 83 0.06 28.61 15.22
C LEU A 83 -0.13 29.30 13.86
N GLN A 84 0.96 29.63 13.17
CA GLN A 84 0.91 30.21 11.84
C GLN A 84 0.20 29.29 10.84
N SER A 85 0.39 27.96 10.93
CA SER A 85 -0.35 27.03 10.06
C SER A 85 -1.85 27.01 10.35
N ALA A 86 -2.28 27.33 11.59
CA ALA A 86 -3.69 27.49 11.92
C ALA A 86 -4.27 28.79 11.33
N LEU A 87 -3.49 29.87 11.35
CA LEU A 87 -3.89 31.19 10.86
C LEU A 87 -3.84 31.33 9.34
N MET A 88 -2.96 30.61 8.65
CA MET A 88 -2.85 30.65 7.18
C MET A 88 -3.94 29.85 6.46
N ARG A 89 -4.84 29.21 7.20
CA ARG A 89 -5.90 28.40 6.65
C ARG A 89 -6.87 29.26 5.84
N SER A 90 -7.29 28.78 4.67
CA SER A 90 -8.20 29.54 3.82
C SER A 90 -9.56 29.72 4.49
N GLN A 91 -10.17 30.90 4.35
CA GLN A 91 -11.55 31.15 4.82
C GLN A 91 -12.59 30.25 4.14
N THR A 92 -12.25 29.64 3.01
CA THR A 92 -13.13 28.68 2.31
C THR A 92 -13.03 27.26 2.89
N GLU A 93 -12.09 26.98 3.79
CA GLU A 93 -11.92 25.67 4.38
C GLU A 93 -12.81 25.49 5.62
N LEU A 94 -13.49 24.36 5.68
CA LEU A 94 -14.27 23.95 6.86
C LEU A 94 -13.37 23.92 8.10
N PRO A 95 -13.83 24.40 9.28
CA PRO A 95 -13.13 24.23 10.56
C PRO A 95 -12.62 22.80 10.75
N LEU A 96 -11.45 22.64 11.36
CA LEU A 96 -10.82 21.34 11.57
C LEU A 96 -11.74 20.40 12.35
N GLN A 97 -12.48 20.93 13.34
CA GLN A 97 -13.47 20.17 14.09
C GLN A 97 -14.56 19.60 13.18
N GLU A 98 -15.04 20.37 12.20
CA GLU A 98 -16.07 19.92 11.27
C GLU A 98 -15.52 18.88 10.28
N ARG A 99 -14.28 19.06 9.82
CA ARG A 99 -13.58 18.05 9.00
C ARG A 99 -13.50 16.70 9.72
N TYR A 100 -13.19 16.70 11.02
CA TYR A 100 -13.12 15.48 11.81
C TYR A 100 -14.50 14.83 12.03
N ARG A 101 -15.57 15.62 12.12
CA ARG A 101 -16.94 15.09 12.14
C ARG A 101 -17.33 14.42 10.83
N THR A 102 -16.94 14.98 9.68
CA THR A 102 -17.22 14.37 8.37
C THR A 102 -16.59 12.98 8.24
N ILE A 103 -15.34 12.80 8.71
CA ILE A 103 -14.68 11.48 8.73
C ILE A 103 -15.54 10.44 9.46
N SER A 104 -16.08 10.82 10.62
CA SER A 104 -16.92 9.95 11.45
C SER A 104 -18.29 9.67 10.83
N ALA A 105 -18.78 10.52 9.92
CA ALA A 105 -20.07 10.32 9.24
C ALA A 105 -19.99 9.29 8.10
N GLU A 106 -18.82 9.14 7.47
CA GLU A 106 -18.61 8.26 6.32
C GLU A 106 -18.13 6.85 6.71
N HIS A 107 -17.63 6.67 7.94
CA HIS A 107 -16.94 5.45 8.37
C HIS A 107 -17.60 4.84 9.62
N LEU A 108 -17.37 3.54 9.82
CA LEU A 108 -17.70 2.88 11.07
C LEU A 108 -16.61 3.17 12.10
N GLY A 109 -16.90 4.10 13.02
CA GLY A 109 -15.99 4.54 14.07
C GLY A 109 -16.18 6.02 14.34
N GLN A 110 -15.35 6.58 15.22
CA GLN A 110 -15.34 8.01 15.51
C GLN A 110 -13.91 8.48 15.66
N VAL A 111 -13.65 9.75 15.30
CA VAL A 111 -12.39 10.40 15.65
C VAL A 111 -12.23 10.41 17.16
N SER A 112 -11.02 10.12 17.63
CA SER A 112 -10.69 10.10 19.05
C SER A 112 -11.02 11.43 19.74
N ALA A 113 -11.39 11.35 21.02
CA ALA A 113 -11.70 12.52 21.83
C ALA A 113 -10.51 13.48 21.89
N SER A 114 -9.29 12.97 22.08
CA SER A 114 -8.06 13.79 22.10
C SER A 114 -7.87 14.58 20.81
N CYS A 115 -8.10 13.97 19.63
CA CYS A 115 -8.00 14.71 18.38
C CYS A 115 -9.18 15.68 18.14
N THR A 116 -10.35 15.40 18.72
CA THR A 116 -11.49 16.33 18.66
C THR A 116 -11.23 17.57 19.52
N THR A 117 -10.67 17.40 20.72
CA THR A 117 -10.21 18.50 21.59
C THR A 117 -9.06 19.28 20.95
N TYR A 118 -8.10 18.59 20.34
CA TYR A 118 -7.05 19.21 19.54
C TYR A 118 -7.65 20.12 18.46
N ALA A 119 -8.60 19.62 17.66
CA ALA A 119 -9.20 20.40 16.59
C ALA A 119 -9.99 21.61 17.10
N GLU A 120 -10.70 21.46 18.22
CA GLU A 120 -11.42 22.56 18.85
C GLU A 120 -10.46 23.67 19.31
N HIS A 121 -9.35 23.32 19.96
CA HIS A 121 -8.35 24.32 20.36
C HIS A 121 -7.62 24.92 19.15
N TYR A 122 -7.34 24.13 18.13
CA TYR A 122 -6.71 24.58 16.89
C TYR A 122 -7.57 25.61 16.15
N ASP A 123 -8.88 25.36 16.00
CA ASP A 123 -9.80 26.27 15.32
C ASP A 123 -9.99 27.60 16.08
N ARG A 124 -9.84 27.60 17.40
CA ARG A 124 -9.97 28.82 18.21
C ARG A 124 -8.82 29.81 18.02
N VAL A 125 -7.67 29.36 17.53
CA VAL A 125 -6.50 30.23 17.26
C VAL A 125 -6.84 31.30 16.22
N ASP A 126 -7.72 30.96 15.26
CA ASP A 126 -8.15 31.84 14.16
C ASP A 126 -9.11 32.94 14.64
N THR A 127 -8.54 33.92 15.34
CA THR A 127 -9.23 35.13 15.77
C THR A 127 -8.85 36.32 14.89
N ALA A 128 -9.75 37.31 14.79
CA ALA A 128 -9.47 38.54 14.06
C ALA A 128 -8.21 39.27 14.59
N ALA A 129 -7.94 39.19 15.89
CA ALA A 129 -6.74 39.77 16.50
C ALA A 129 -5.46 39.04 16.05
N ASN A 130 -5.45 37.70 16.08
CA ASN A 130 -4.30 36.92 15.63
C ASN A 130 -4.06 37.06 14.11
N GLN A 131 -5.12 37.14 13.31
CA GLN A 131 -5.03 37.43 11.88
C GLN A 131 -4.42 38.81 11.58
N GLN A 132 -4.81 39.84 12.35
CA GLN A 132 -4.21 41.18 12.24
C GLN A 132 -2.73 41.16 12.62
N ARG A 133 -2.36 40.48 13.71
CA ARG A 133 -0.96 40.30 14.11
C ARG A 133 -0.15 39.57 13.04
N LEU A 134 -0.67 38.49 12.46
CA LEU A 134 -0.01 37.77 11.36
C LEU A 134 0.17 38.65 10.12
N THR A 135 -0.85 39.43 9.75
CA THR A 135 -0.76 40.39 8.65
C THR A 135 0.32 41.44 8.92
N ALA A 136 0.39 41.95 10.14
CA ALA A 136 1.39 42.93 10.58
C ALA A 136 2.81 42.36 10.60
N ILE A 137 2.99 41.08 10.91
CA ILE A 137 4.26 40.35 10.80
C ILE A 137 4.67 40.26 9.32
N ASN A 138 3.80 39.73 8.46
CA ASN A 138 4.09 39.55 7.03
C ASN A 138 4.44 40.89 6.34
N GLN A 139 3.77 41.98 6.73
CA GLN A 139 4.09 43.31 6.22
C GLN A 139 5.51 43.75 6.63
N ARG A 140 5.88 43.59 7.90
CA ARG A 140 7.22 43.95 8.39
C ARG A 140 8.32 43.09 7.78
N GLU A 141 8.06 41.81 7.57
CA GLU A 141 8.99 40.92 6.86
C GLU A 141 9.23 41.39 5.42
N SER A 142 8.17 41.83 4.72
CA SER A 142 8.27 42.43 3.39
C SER A 142 9.07 43.74 3.38
N GLU A 143 8.86 44.59 4.40
CA GLU A 143 9.62 45.83 4.58
C GLU A 143 11.11 45.55 4.86
N ILE A 144 11.43 44.56 5.70
CA ILE A 144 12.81 44.09 5.92
C ILE A 144 13.42 43.61 4.60
N ALA A 145 12.72 42.76 3.84
CA ALA A 145 13.22 42.25 2.57
C ALA A 145 13.53 43.38 1.57
N THR A 146 12.70 44.43 1.57
CA THR A 146 12.89 45.63 0.73
C THR A 146 14.13 46.44 1.18
N LEU A 147 14.30 46.67 2.48
CA LEU A 147 15.48 47.36 3.02
C LEU A 147 16.76 46.55 2.81
N GLU A 148 16.71 45.22 2.95
CA GLU A 148 17.84 44.34 2.68
C GLU A 148 18.22 44.35 1.19
N ALA A 149 17.24 44.42 0.28
CA ALA A 149 17.50 44.58 -1.14
C ALA A 149 18.15 45.93 -1.46
N ALA A 150 17.64 47.03 -0.88
CA ALA A 150 18.25 48.36 -1.01
C ALA A 150 19.68 48.37 -0.47
N ASN A 151 19.93 47.75 0.69
CA ASN A 151 21.27 47.65 1.26
C ASN A 151 22.25 46.88 0.37
N ARG A 152 21.81 45.84 -0.33
CA ARG A 152 22.66 45.13 -1.30
C ARG A 152 23.06 46.06 -2.45
N GLN A 153 22.10 46.78 -3.03
CA GLN A 153 22.37 47.74 -4.10
C GLN A 153 23.31 48.86 -3.65
N ILE A 154 23.11 49.42 -2.46
CA ILE A 154 23.98 50.49 -1.93
C ILE A 154 25.41 49.96 -1.71
N ARG A 155 25.58 48.72 -1.22
CA ARG A 155 26.92 48.12 -1.04
C ARG A 155 27.67 47.93 -2.36
N GLU A 156 26.97 47.51 -3.40
CA GLU A 156 27.56 47.37 -4.75
C GLU A 156 28.09 48.71 -5.29
N GLN A 157 27.40 49.82 -5.01
CA GLN A 157 27.81 51.18 -5.40
C GLN A 157 28.81 51.81 -4.42
N TYR A 158 28.82 51.38 -3.16
CA TYR A 158 29.73 51.89 -2.14
C TYR A 158 31.18 51.50 -2.42
N ASP A 159 31.43 50.26 -2.82
CA ASP A 159 32.79 49.77 -3.08
C ASP A 159 33.43 50.50 -4.28
N SER A 160 32.66 50.81 -5.31
CA SER A 160 33.11 51.60 -6.46
C SER A 160 33.35 53.08 -6.10
N THR A 161 32.42 53.71 -5.37
CA THR A 161 32.55 55.12 -4.94
C THR A 161 33.68 55.34 -3.94
N LEU A 162 33.96 54.36 -3.07
CA LEU A 162 35.09 54.42 -2.15
C LEU A 162 36.42 54.39 -2.91
N LEU A 163 36.54 53.54 -3.93
CA LEU A 163 37.73 53.48 -4.78
C LEU A 163 37.92 54.78 -5.59
N GLU A 164 36.85 55.35 -6.14
CA GLU A 164 36.87 56.64 -6.82
C GLU A 164 37.29 57.79 -5.88
N SER A 165 36.78 57.78 -4.64
CA SER A 165 37.15 58.76 -3.60
C SER A 165 38.62 58.63 -3.20
N LEU A 166 39.13 57.40 -3.01
CA LEU A 166 40.55 57.16 -2.73
C LEU A 166 41.46 57.54 -3.91
N ALA A 167 40.97 57.44 -5.14
CA ALA A 167 41.66 57.88 -6.34
C ALA A 167 41.62 59.41 -6.57
N GLY A 168 40.90 60.16 -5.74
CA GLY A 168 40.75 61.61 -5.86
C GLY A 168 39.90 62.05 -7.06
N GLN A 169 39.03 61.17 -7.57
CA GLN A 169 38.16 61.48 -8.69
C GLN A 169 37.07 62.49 -8.27
N PRO A 170 36.89 63.59 -9.03
CA PRO A 170 35.78 64.53 -8.79
C PRO A 170 34.44 63.83 -8.96
N GLN A 171 33.48 64.14 -8.09
CA GLN A 171 32.14 63.55 -8.10
C GLN A 171 31.38 63.76 -9.42
N GLU A 172 31.68 64.85 -10.13
CA GLU A 172 31.15 65.18 -11.47
C GLU A 172 31.47 64.11 -12.52
N LEU A 173 32.53 63.34 -12.28
CA LEU A 173 33.02 62.26 -13.13
C LEU A 173 32.70 60.87 -12.55
N SER A 174 32.08 60.79 -11.37
CA SER A 174 31.67 59.52 -10.77
C SER A 174 30.54 58.91 -11.59
N ILE A 175 30.62 57.60 -11.82
CA ILE A 175 29.56 56.84 -12.51
C ILE A 175 28.41 56.51 -11.53
N ASN A 176 28.65 56.67 -10.23
CA ASN A 176 27.72 56.29 -9.18
C ASN A 176 26.93 57.49 -8.67
N GLU A 177 25.65 57.30 -8.38
CA GLU A 177 24.74 58.39 -8.01
C GLU A 177 24.91 58.89 -6.57
N VAL A 178 25.62 58.15 -5.71
CA VAL A 178 25.63 58.38 -4.25
C VAL A 178 27.06 58.51 -3.74
N GLU A 179 27.36 59.51 -2.89
CA GLU A 179 28.67 59.59 -2.25
C GLU A 179 28.90 58.45 -1.25
N ALA A 180 30.15 58.01 -1.10
CA ALA A 180 30.52 56.98 -0.13
C ALA A 180 30.08 57.34 1.32
N SER A 181 30.09 58.63 1.68
CA SER A 181 29.62 59.13 2.99
C SER A 181 28.11 58.94 3.19
N GLN A 182 27.32 59.26 2.17
CA GLN A 182 25.86 59.15 2.15
C GLN A 182 25.42 57.69 2.10
N ALA A 183 26.08 56.87 1.27
CA ALA A 183 25.86 55.43 1.19
C ALA A 183 26.06 54.74 2.55
N LYS A 184 27.13 55.11 3.28
CA LYS A 184 27.36 54.59 4.64
C LYS A 184 26.24 54.98 5.62
N GLN A 185 25.82 56.25 5.60
CA GLN A 185 24.76 56.73 6.49
C GLN A 185 23.42 56.04 6.22
N GLU A 186 23.09 55.77 4.95
CA GLU A 186 21.88 55.07 4.56
C GLU A 186 21.92 53.59 4.97
N LEU A 187 23.07 52.91 4.79
CA LEU A 187 23.27 51.54 5.27
C LEU A 187 23.09 51.44 6.79
N ASP A 188 23.68 52.36 7.55
CA ASP A 188 23.56 52.39 9.02
C ASP A 188 22.10 52.61 9.44
N ARG A 189 21.39 53.53 8.77
CA ARG A 189 19.97 53.81 9.01
C ARG A 189 19.10 52.59 8.70
N ASN A 190 19.26 51.98 7.53
CA ASN A 190 18.48 50.82 7.13
C ASN A 190 18.75 49.62 8.04
N THR A 191 20.02 49.42 8.46
CA THR A 191 20.38 48.36 9.39
C THR A 191 19.73 48.56 10.76
N ALA A 192 19.69 49.80 11.27
CA ALA A 192 18.98 50.13 12.49
C ALA A 192 17.46 49.89 12.36
N GLN A 193 16.86 50.28 11.23
CA GLN A 193 15.44 50.03 10.95
C GLN A 193 15.11 48.54 10.87
N ILE A 194 15.94 47.74 10.18
CA ILE A 194 15.79 46.28 10.13
C ILE A 194 15.85 45.69 11.55
N ALA A 195 16.77 46.15 12.40
CA ALA A 195 16.85 45.68 13.79
C ALA A 195 15.59 46.01 14.59
N THR A 196 15.03 47.22 14.43
CA THR A 196 13.75 47.61 15.03
C THR A 196 12.60 46.74 14.52
N LEU A 197 12.46 46.57 13.21
CA LEU A 197 11.41 45.74 12.60
C LEU A 197 11.48 44.29 13.06
N ARG A 198 12.69 43.71 13.17
CA ARG A 198 12.90 42.37 13.72
C ARG A 198 12.44 42.29 15.18
N SER A 199 12.78 43.27 16.00
CA SER A 199 12.31 43.32 17.39
C SER A 199 10.78 43.44 17.49
N GLU A 200 10.14 44.19 16.59
CA GLU A 200 8.68 44.31 16.53
C GLU A 200 8.03 42.99 16.09
N ILE A 201 8.63 42.28 15.13
CA ILE A 201 8.16 40.94 14.71
C ILE A 201 8.21 39.97 15.89
N GLU A 202 9.31 39.93 16.64
CA GLU A 202 9.42 39.04 17.81
C GLU A 202 8.39 39.38 18.90
N ALA A 203 8.10 40.67 19.11
CA ALA A 203 7.03 41.08 20.02
C ALA A 203 5.65 40.60 19.52
N LEU A 204 5.34 40.75 18.23
CA LEU A 204 4.09 40.27 17.64
C LEU A 204 3.96 38.74 17.68
N LYS A 205 5.03 38.00 17.40
CA LYS A 205 5.07 36.54 17.55
C LYS A 205 4.76 36.13 18.99
N ALA A 206 5.38 36.79 19.96
CA ALA A 206 5.14 36.55 21.37
C ALA A 206 3.69 36.88 21.76
N GLU A 207 3.07 37.92 21.20
CA GLU A 207 1.66 38.22 21.43
C GLU A 207 0.73 37.11 20.90
N VAL A 208 1.00 36.57 19.70
CA VAL A 208 0.21 35.45 19.14
C VAL A 208 0.36 34.20 20.00
N VAL A 209 1.58 33.88 20.43
CA VAL A 209 1.87 32.71 21.28
C VAL A 209 1.21 32.84 22.66
N ASN A 210 1.25 34.03 23.27
CA ASN A 210 0.69 34.27 24.61
C ASN A 210 -0.81 34.62 24.60
N ASP A 211 -1.44 34.65 23.43
CA ASP A 211 -2.87 34.91 23.30
C ASP A 211 -3.72 33.84 24.03
N ALA A 212 -4.80 34.27 24.65
CA ALA A 212 -5.64 33.39 25.47
C ALA A 212 -6.27 32.24 24.66
N ASP A 213 -6.50 32.43 23.36
CA ASP A 213 -7.04 31.39 22.48
C ASP A 213 -5.97 30.45 21.92
N SER A 214 -4.68 30.87 21.93
CA SER A 214 -3.52 30.05 21.54
C SER A 214 -3.02 29.14 22.65
N GLN A 215 -3.12 29.56 23.91
CA GLN A 215 -2.59 28.82 25.05
C GLN A 215 -3.17 27.40 25.22
N PRO A 216 -4.46 27.13 25.01
CA PRO A 216 -5.03 25.79 25.16
C PRO A 216 -4.44 24.74 24.21
N ILE A 217 -4.16 25.10 22.95
CA ILE A 217 -3.57 24.15 22.00
C ILE A 217 -2.09 23.91 22.32
N LEU A 218 -1.36 24.97 22.70
CA LEU A 218 0.06 24.85 23.06
C LEU A 218 0.26 24.04 24.35
N SER A 219 -0.58 24.25 25.36
CA SER A 219 -0.50 23.49 26.61
C SER A 219 -0.83 22.01 26.39
N LEU A 220 -1.85 21.71 25.56
CA LEU A 220 -2.18 20.35 25.15
C LEU A 220 -0.97 19.69 24.46
N LEU A 221 -0.35 20.38 23.49
CA LEU A 221 0.79 19.84 22.74
C LEU A 221 1.98 19.47 23.63
N MET A 222 2.22 20.27 24.68
CA MET A 222 3.31 20.08 25.64
C MET A 222 3.01 19.06 26.74
N ASP A 223 1.75 18.65 26.91
CA ASP A 223 1.36 17.68 27.94
C ASP A 223 1.83 16.26 27.58
N GLU A 224 2.80 15.76 28.35
CA GLU A 224 3.40 14.43 28.17
C GLU A 224 2.40 13.28 28.39
N ALA A 225 1.48 13.45 29.35
CA ALA A 225 0.53 12.41 29.69
C ALA A 225 -0.51 12.25 28.58
N GLU A 226 -1.05 13.37 28.06
CA GLU A 226 -1.98 13.37 26.94
C GLU A 226 -1.33 12.82 25.66
N PHE A 227 -0.08 13.20 25.39
CA PHE A 227 0.64 12.67 24.22
C PHE A 227 0.91 11.17 24.34
N THR A 228 1.39 10.69 25.49
CA THR A 228 1.63 9.26 25.74
C THR A 228 0.34 8.46 25.60
N GLN A 229 -0.78 9.01 26.10
CA GLN A 229 -2.09 8.38 25.95
C GLN A 229 -2.52 8.31 24.48
N LEU A 230 -2.34 9.39 23.71
CA LEU A 230 -2.63 9.41 22.28
C LEU A 230 -1.78 8.39 21.51
N GLU A 231 -0.47 8.31 21.80
CA GLU A 231 0.45 7.36 21.18
C GLU A 231 0.01 5.92 21.44
N GLN A 232 -0.30 5.57 22.70
CA GLN A 232 -0.78 4.25 23.05
C GLN A 232 -2.11 3.89 22.36
N GLN A 233 -3.02 4.85 22.21
CA GLN A 233 -4.27 4.65 21.49
C GLN A 233 -4.03 4.42 20.00
N TYR A 234 -3.16 5.22 19.37
CA TYR A 234 -2.79 5.08 17.97
C TYR A 234 -2.11 3.74 17.68
N ASP A 235 -1.16 3.32 18.52
CA ASP A 235 -0.47 2.04 18.38
C ASP A 235 -1.43 0.87 18.52
N ARG A 236 -2.36 0.95 19.49
CA ARG A 236 -3.41 -0.04 19.66
C ARG A 236 -4.34 -0.10 18.43
N ALA A 237 -4.77 1.04 17.92
CA ALA A 237 -5.59 1.12 16.71
C ALA A 237 -4.86 0.50 15.51
N THR A 238 -3.58 0.85 15.32
CA THR A 238 -2.71 0.31 14.27
C THR A 238 -2.55 -1.20 14.36
N PHE A 239 -2.39 -1.73 15.57
CA PHE A 239 -2.27 -3.17 15.80
C PHE A 239 -3.56 -3.94 15.48
N TRP A 240 -4.73 -3.42 15.90
CA TRP A 240 -6.01 -4.13 15.75
C TRP A 240 -6.68 -3.91 14.40
N HIS A 241 -6.42 -2.79 13.73
CA HIS A 241 -7.06 -2.42 12.47
C HIS A 241 -6.98 -3.52 11.39
N PRO A 242 -5.83 -4.18 11.13
CA PRO A 242 -5.77 -5.28 10.17
C PRO A 242 -6.73 -6.44 10.52
N THR A 243 -6.88 -6.75 11.81
CA THR A 243 -7.78 -7.81 12.28
C THR A 243 -9.25 -7.44 12.06
N ILE A 244 -9.61 -6.18 12.35
CA ILE A 244 -10.96 -5.64 12.12
C ILE A 244 -11.28 -5.67 10.62
N GLN A 245 -10.35 -5.22 9.77
CA GLN A 245 -10.50 -5.26 8.32
C GLN A 245 -10.76 -6.68 7.81
N ILE A 246 -10.00 -7.67 8.31
CA ILE A 246 -10.20 -9.08 7.94
C ILE A 246 -11.56 -9.59 8.38
N PHE A 247 -12.04 -9.19 9.57
CA PHE A 247 -13.34 -9.58 10.06
C PHE A 247 -14.46 -9.12 9.10
N PHE A 248 -14.46 -7.84 8.69
CA PHE A 248 -15.45 -7.32 7.74
C PHE A 248 -15.33 -7.93 6.34
N GLN A 249 -14.10 -8.14 5.85
CA GLN A 249 -13.86 -8.83 4.58
C GLN A 249 -14.34 -10.29 4.63
N GLY A 250 -14.15 -10.97 5.77
CA GLY A 250 -14.68 -12.29 6.03
C GLY A 250 -16.21 -12.31 6.09
N LEU A 251 -16.81 -11.31 6.74
CA LEU A 251 -18.27 -11.16 6.82
C LEU A 251 -18.89 -10.94 5.43
N PHE A 252 -18.18 -10.30 4.51
CA PHE A 252 -18.60 -10.15 3.11
C PHE A 252 -18.42 -11.44 2.28
N LEU A 253 -17.26 -12.12 2.39
CA LEU A 253 -16.95 -13.28 1.55
C LEU A 253 -17.59 -14.60 2.02
N LEU A 254 -17.67 -14.84 3.33
CA LEU A 254 -18.14 -16.12 3.86
C LEU A 254 -19.58 -16.44 3.45
N PRO A 255 -20.54 -15.49 3.45
CA PRO A 255 -21.88 -15.72 2.91
C PRO A 255 -21.88 -16.10 1.43
N LEU A 256 -21.07 -15.42 0.60
CA LEU A 256 -20.94 -15.72 -0.83
C LEU A 256 -20.40 -17.12 -1.06
N LEU A 257 -19.37 -17.53 -0.31
CA LEU A 257 -18.81 -18.88 -0.33
C LEU A 257 -19.83 -19.92 0.12
N ALA A 258 -20.60 -19.64 1.20
CA ALA A 258 -21.62 -20.54 1.72
C ALA A 258 -22.75 -20.75 0.70
N ILE A 259 -23.25 -19.68 0.08
CA ILE A 259 -24.29 -19.74 -0.95
C ILE A 259 -23.78 -20.50 -2.18
N ALA A 260 -22.61 -20.14 -2.72
CA ALA A 260 -22.02 -20.82 -3.87
C ALA A 260 -21.80 -22.32 -3.58
N GLY A 261 -21.32 -22.65 -2.37
CA GLY A 261 -21.15 -24.01 -1.89
C GLY A 261 -22.47 -24.79 -1.78
N ALA A 262 -23.50 -24.18 -1.19
CA ALA A 262 -24.83 -24.78 -1.04
C ALA A 262 -25.49 -25.05 -2.41
N VAL A 263 -25.45 -24.07 -3.31
CA VAL A 263 -25.96 -24.20 -4.69
C VAL A 263 -25.19 -25.29 -5.44
N HIS A 264 -23.86 -25.35 -5.29
CA HIS A 264 -23.04 -26.39 -5.91
C HIS A 264 -23.41 -27.80 -5.44
N GLN A 265 -23.60 -27.98 -4.13
CA GLN A 265 -24.02 -29.25 -3.56
C GLN A 265 -25.41 -29.66 -4.04
N LEU A 266 -26.36 -28.72 -4.07
CA LEU A 266 -27.72 -28.96 -4.54
C LEU A 266 -27.73 -29.33 -6.03
N ALA A 267 -27.00 -28.59 -6.86
CA ALA A 267 -26.90 -28.83 -8.31
C ALA A 267 -26.25 -30.19 -8.62
N GLN A 268 -25.26 -30.63 -7.83
CA GLN A 268 -24.70 -31.97 -7.96
C GLN A 268 -25.69 -33.06 -7.56
N ARG A 269 -26.46 -32.88 -6.48
CA ARG A 269 -27.48 -33.85 -6.07
C ARG A 269 -28.62 -33.97 -7.08
N ARG A 270 -28.98 -32.87 -7.74
CA ARG A 270 -30.07 -32.80 -8.73
C ARG A 270 -29.63 -33.03 -10.18
N ASN A 271 -28.35 -33.31 -10.43
CA ASN A 271 -27.76 -33.50 -11.77
C ASN A 271 -27.90 -32.29 -12.73
N TYR A 272 -27.92 -31.06 -12.19
CA TYR A 272 -27.91 -29.84 -13.00
C TYR A 272 -26.48 -29.48 -13.42
N GLY A 273 -26.01 -30.09 -14.52
CA GLY A 273 -24.63 -29.96 -14.99
C GLY A 273 -24.11 -28.53 -15.19
N LEU A 274 -24.91 -27.67 -15.82
CA LEU A 274 -24.52 -26.27 -16.09
C LEU A 274 -24.45 -25.44 -14.80
N VAL A 275 -25.45 -25.57 -13.93
CA VAL A 275 -25.48 -24.87 -12.63
C VAL A 275 -24.35 -25.36 -11.71
N ALA A 276 -24.04 -26.66 -11.75
CA ALA A 276 -22.93 -27.24 -11.00
C ALA A 276 -21.56 -26.72 -11.48
N LEU A 277 -21.43 -26.42 -12.78
CA LEU A 277 -20.24 -25.80 -13.36
C LEU A 277 -20.12 -24.32 -12.94
N LEU A 278 -21.19 -23.54 -13.11
CA LEU A 278 -21.19 -22.11 -12.77
C LEU A 278 -20.93 -21.88 -11.28
N SER A 279 -21.62 -22.61 -10.41
CA SER A 279 -21.41 -22.55 -8.95
C SER A 279 -20.01 -23.00 -8.53
N TRP A 280 -19.37 -23.90 -9.30
CA TRP A 280 -17.97 -24.28 -9.07
C TRP A 280 -17.02 -23.14 -9.39
N HIS A 281 -17.17 -22.47 -10.53
CA HIS A 281 -16.34 -21.31 -10.90
C HIS A 281 -16.52 -20.16 -9.89
N LEU A 282 -17.74 -19.84 -9.50
CA LEU A 282 -18.01 -18.85 -8.44
C LEU A 282 -17.27 -19.19 -7.13
N LEU A 283 -17.30 -20.46 -6.70
CA LEU A 283 -16.59 -20.90 -5.50
C LEU A 283 -15.07 -20.71 -5.65
N VAL A 284 -14.50 -21.06 -6.81
CA VAL A 284 -13.07 -20.84 -7.09
C VAL A 284 -12.73 -19.35 -7.04
N ILE A 285 -13.51 -18.51 -7.74
CA ILE A 285 -13.31 -17.05 -7.80
C ILE A 285 -13.34 -16.44 -6.40
N PHE A 286 -14.36 -16.75 -5.60
CA PHE A 286 -14.48 -16.20 -4.24
C PHE A 286 -13.38 -16.71 -3.29
N THR A 287 -12.77 -17.86 -3.58
CA THR A 287 -11.63 -18.39 -2.79
C THR A 287 -10.32 -17.68 -3.13
N VAL A 288 -10.16 -17.14 -4.35
CA VAL A 288 -8.91 -16.47 -4.77
C VAL A 288 -8.55 -15.29 -3.86
N PRO A 289 -9.44 -14.31 -3.58
CA PRO A 289 -9.15 -13.21 -2.66
C PRO A 289 -8.77 -13.69 -1.26
N LEU A 290 -9.39 -14.76 -0.76
CA LEU A 290 -9.08 -15.31 0.56
C LEU A 290 -7.67 -15.90 0.63
N ILE A 291 -7.21 -16.56 -0.44
CA ILE A 291 -5.82 -17.02 -0.56
C ILE A 291 -4.86 -15.84 -0.61
N VAL A 292 -5.17 -14.79 -1.39
CA VAL A 292 -4.36 -13.57 -1.46
C VAL A 292 -4.25 -12.91 -0.10
N LYS A 293 -5.37 -12.77 0.63
CA LYS A 293 -5.38 -12.21 2.00
C LYS A 293 -4.61 -13.07 3.00
N LEU A 294 -4.68 -14.39 2.88
CA LEU A 294 -3.87 -15.30 3.69
C LEU A 294 -2.37 -15.09 3.44
N PHE A 295 -1.94 -14.88 2.19
CA PHE A 295 -0.55 -14.53 1.90
C PHE A 295 -0.18 -13.15 2.41
N GLN A 296 -1.08 -12.17 2.33
CA GLN A 296 -0.85 -10.84 2.93
C GLN A 296 -0.62 -10.96 4.44
N ILE A 297 -1.39 -11.79 5.15
CA ILE A 297 -1.17 -12.07 6.59
C ILE A 297 0.15 -12.80 6.82
N LEU A 298 0.56 -13.73 5.96
CA LEU A 298 1.83 -14.42 6.12
C LEU A 298 3.04 -13.52 5.83
N GLN A 299 2.88 -12.52 4.96
CA GLN A 299 3.92 -11.53 4.64
C GLN A 299 3.98 -10.41 5.69
N VAL A 300 2.84 -9.99 6.24
CA VAL A 300 2.73 -8.88 7.22
C VAL A 300 2.71 -9.38 8.68
N GLY A 301 2.40 -10.66 8.90
CA GLY A 301 2.22 -11.24 10.22
C GLY A 301 3.54 -11.39 10.97
N ALA A 302 3.42 -11.35 12.30
CA ALA A 302 4.49 -11.36 13.30
C ALA A 302 5.71 -12.26 13.03
N LEU A 303 5.60 -13.32 12.22
CA LEU A 303 6.74 -14.13 11.80
C LEU A 303 7.76 -13.32 10.98
N PHE A 304 7.27 -12.44 10.09
CA PHE A 304 8.11 -11.62 9.25
C PHE A 304 8.70 -10.46 10.05
N SER A 305 7.89 -9.77 10.88
CA SER A 305 8.38 -8.72 11.78
C SER A 305 9.46 -9.26 12.71
N VAL A 306 9.24 -10.41 13.37
CA VAL A 306 10.25 -11.06 14.24
C VAL A 306 11.51 -11.43 13.47
N LEU A 307 11.41 -11.88 12.22
CA LEU A 307 12.59 -12.17 11.39
C LEU A 307 13.34 -10.89 10.99
N THR A 308 12.63 -9.80 10.66
CA THR A 308 13.23 -8.47 10.43
C THR A 308 13.84 -7.90 11.68
N ASP A 309 13.19 -7.98 12.83
CA ASP A 309 13.67 -7.45 14.10
C ASP A 309 14.91 -8.21 14.56
N LEU A 310 14.91 -9.55 14.41
CA LEU A 310 16.08 -10.39 14.63
C LEU A 310 17.19 -10.09 13.63
N ALA A 311 16.86 -9.86 12.35
CA ALA A 311 17.84 -9.48 11.33
C ALA A 311 18.42 -8.09 11.59
N ILE A 312 17.62 -7.10 11.97
CA ILE A 312 18.03 -5.74 12.33
C ILE A 312 18.92 -5.77 13.57
N LEU A 313 18.59 -6.61 14.56
CA LEU A 313 19.40 -6.85 15.76
C LEU A 313 20.74 -7.53 15.43
N LEU A 314 20.76 -8.51 14.52
CA LEU A 314 21.97 -9.23 14.10
C LEU A 314 22.85 -8.46 13.10
N LEU A 315 22.26 -7.60 12.28
CA LEU A 315 22.90 -6.87 11.17
C LEU A 315 23.02 -5.36 11.43
N GLY A 316 22.72 -4.90 12.64
CA GLY A 316 22.98 -3.54 13.10
C GLY A 316 22.21 -2.43 12.36
N GLY A 317 20.94 -2.67 11.98
CA GLY A 317 20.11 -1.64 11.35
C GLY A 317 20.25 -1.47 9.83
N LEU A 318 20.97 -2.34 9.12
CA LEU A 318 21.06 -2.30 7.66
C LEU A 318 19.79 -2.88 6.99
N GLN A 319 18.71 -2.12 7.02
CA GLN A 319 17.41 -2.47 6.41
C GLN A 319 17.50 -2.79 4.91
N PHE A 320 18.50 -2.22 4.21
CA PHE A 320 18.71 -2.51 2.79
C PHE A 320 19.11 -3.97 2.51
N LEU A 321 19.86 -4.61 3.42
CA LEU A 321 20.37 -5.97 3.21
C LEU A 321 19.24 -7.01 3.27
N VAL A 322 18.21 -6.72 4.07
CA VAL A 322 16.98 -7.51 4.16
C VAL A 322 16.20 -7.47 2.85
N SER A 323 16.11 -6.30 2.20
CA SER A 323 15.46 -6.16 0.89
C SER A 323 16.16 -6.96 -0.21
N TYR A 324 17.51 -7.00 -0.23
CA TYR A 324 18.26 -7.84 -1.18
C TYR A 324 18.03 -9.34 -0.95
N LEU A 325 17.87 -9.77 0.31
CA LEU A 325 17.54 -11.16 0.63
C LEU A 325 16.15 -11.55 0.09
N TYR A 326 15.17 -10.65 0.14
CA TYR A 326 13.83 -10.90 -0.42
C TYR A 326 13.81 -10.99 -1.94
N ILE A 327 14.56 -10.11 -2.62
CA ILE A 327 14.73 -10.17 -4.08
C ILE A 327 15.31 -11.53 -4.51
N LEU A 328 16.16 -12.14 -3.68
CA LEU A 328 16.73 -13.47 -3.94
C LEU A 328 15.77 -14.62 -3.56
N LEU A 329 15.11 -14.55 -2.40
CA LEU A 329 14.29 -15.64 -1.87
C LEU A 329 12.99 -15.86 -2.66
N ILE A 330 12.30 -14.79 -3.08
CA ILE A 330 11.00 -14.89 -3.75
C ILE A 330 11.09 -15.68 -5.08
N PRO A 331 12.04 -15.37 -6.00
CA PRO A 331 12.23 -16.16 -7.22
C PRO A 331 12.66 -17.59 -6.94
N LEU A 332 13.46 -17.83 -5.90
CA LEU A 332 14.00 -19.16 -5.57
C LEU A 332 12.91 -20.09 -5.03
N VAL A 333 12.03 -19.57 -4.17
CA VAL A 333 10.83 -20.28 -3.71
C VAL A 333 9.86 -20.50 -4.87
N GLY A 334 9.62 -19.48 -5.71
CA GLY A 334 8.80 -19.59 -6.92
C GLY A 334 9.29 -20.69 -7.86
N PHE A 335 10.59 -20.72 -8.16
CA PHE A 335 11.23 -21.75 -8.96
C PHE A 335 11.14 -23.14 -8.31
N GLY A 336 11.33 -23.22 -6.99
CA GLY A 336 11.16 -24.44 -6.21
C GLY A 336 9.74 -25.01 -6.32
N LEU A 337 8.72 -24.17 -6.18
CA LEU A 337 7.31 -24.54 -6.33
C LEU A 337 7.02 -25.01 -7.77
N ILE A 338 7.46 -24.28 -8.79
CA ILE A 338 7.28 -24.68 -10.20
C ILE A 338 7.90 -26.06 -10.46
N LYS A 339 9.15 -26.28 -10.03
CA LYS A 339 9.86 -27.55 -10.19
C LYS A 339 9.18 -28.69 -9.43
N PHE A 340 8.65 -28.40 -8.24
CA PHE A 340 7.89 -29.36 -7.44
C PHE A 340 6.58 -29.76 -8.16
N PHE A 341 5.80 -28.80 -8.65
CA PHE A 341 4.57 -29.07 -9.39
C PHE A 341 4.82 -29.86 -10.67
N GLN A 342 5.86 -29.52 -11.44
CA GLN A 342 6.25 -30.26 -12.63
C GLN A 342 6.62 -31.72 -12.33
N LYS A 343 7.45 -31.95 -11.30
CA LYS A 343 7.95 -33.29 -10.95
C LYS A 343 6.88 -34.18 -10.29
N VAL A 344 6.02 -33.62 -9.45
CA VAL A 344 5.07 -34.39 -8.61
C VAL A 344 3.68 -34.51 -9.25
N VAL A 345 3.18 -33.41 -9.82
CA VAL A 345 1.80 -33.34 -10.35
C VAL A 345 1.76 -33.69 -11.83
N PHE A 346 2.70 -33.17 -12.63
CA PHE A 346 2.69 -33.29 -14.09
C PHE A 346 3.57 -34.38 -14.69
N ASN A 347 4.15 -35.30 -13.91
CA ASN A 347 4.99 -36.38 -14.44
C ASN A 347 4.27 -37.21 -15.53
N PRO A 348 4.72 -37.16 -16.80
CA PRO A 348 4.03 -37.76 -17.94
C PRO A 348 3.95 -39.29 -17.85
N LYS A 349 4.97 -39.94 -17.26
CA LYS A 349 5.02 -41.41 -17.09
C LYS A 349 3.94 -41.90 -16.12
N VAL A 350 3.72 -41.17 -15.02
CA VAL A 350 2.67 -41.47 -14.03
C VAL A 350 1.27 -41.17 -14.57
N GLN A 351 1.14 -40.14 -15.40
CA GLN A 351 -0.11 -39.85 -16.08
C GLN A 351 -0.47 -40.92 -17.13
N ALA A 352 0.52 -41.37 -17.92
CA ALA A 352 0.34 -42.44 -18.90
C ALA A 352 -0.06 -43.77 -18.24
N ALA A 353 0.64 -44.19 -17.18
CA ALA A 353 0.31 -45.41 -16.44
C ALA A 353 -1.14 -45.39 -15.91
N GLY A 354 -1.58 -44.27 -15.32
CA GLY A 354 -2.94 -44.11 -14.82
C GLY A 354 -4.02 -44.02 -15.90
N ARG A 355 -3.66 -43.63 -17.14
CA ARG A 355 -4.58 -43.62 -18.31
C ARG A 355 -4.73 -45.03 -18.88
N VAL A 356 -3.63 -45.77 -19.03
CA VAL A 356 -3.63 -47.16 -19.49
C VAL A 356 -4.43 -48.06 -18.56
N GLN A 357 -4.25 -47.95 -17.24
CA GLN A 357 -5.04 -48.71 -16.25
C GLN A 357 -6.56 -48.48 -16.34
N LYS A 358 -6.98 -47.35 -16.91
CA LYS A 358 -8.40 -46.96 -17.03
C LYS A 358 -8.94 -47.16 -18.45
N GLY A 359 -8.19 -47.83 -19.33
CA GLY A 359 -8.56 -48.02 -20.73
C GLY A 359 -8.73 -46.70 -21.48
N ARG A 360 -7.84 -45.72 -21.27
CA ARG A 360 -7.90 -44.41 -21.94
C ARG A 360 -6.67 -44.14 -22.79
N CYS A 361 -6.86 -43.40 -23.87
CA CYS A 361 -5.78 -42.94 -24.74
C CYS A 361 -4.70 -42.18 -23.94
N ILE A 362 -3.43 -42.54 -24.14
CA ILE A 362 -2.28 -41.95 -23.45
C ILE A 362 -2.15 -40.44 -23.75
N ARG A 363 -2.54 -39.99 -24.95
CA ARG A 363 -2.45 -38.58 -25.38
C ARG A 363 -3.71 -37.78 -25.05
N CYS A 364 -4.87 -38.17 -25.58
CA CYS A 364 -6.12 -37.39 -25.47
C CYS A 364 -7.05 -37.80 -24.31
N ALA A 365 -6.71 -38.86 -23.56
CA ALA A 365 -7.47 -39.35 -22.40
C ALA A 365 -8.93 -39.77 -22.66
N LYS A 366 -9.37 -39.89 -23.91
CA LYS A 366 -10.65 -40.50 -24.28
C LYS A 366 -10.65 -42.00 -23.99
N LYS A 367 -11.81 -42.56 -23.61
CA LYS A 367 -11.99 -43.98 -23.31
C LYS A 367 -11.82 -44.78 -24.62
N LEU A 368 -11.09 -45.88 -24.54
CA LEU A 368 -10.90 -46.83 -25.63
C LEU A 368 -11.73 -48.07 -25.30
N HIS A 369 -12.37 -48.66 -26.32
CA HIS A 369 -13.23 -49.83 -26.11
C HIS A 369 -12.40 -51.12 -26.05
N HIS A 370 -11.28 -51.20 -26.77
CA HIS A 370 -10.35 -52.33 -26.75
C HIS A 370 -8.89 -51.85 -26.78
N ALA A 371 -7.93 -52.77 -26.64
CA ALA A 371 -6.48 -52.48 -26.65
C ALA A 371 -5.98 -52.08 -28.05
N GLU A 372 -6.59 -51.03 -28.61
CA GLU A 372 -6.37 -50.51 -29.94
C GLU A 372 -4.95 -49.94 -30.08
N THR A 373 -4.28 -50.31 -31.17
CA THR A 373 -2.93 -49.85 -31.48
C THR A 373 -2.88 -48.34 -31.73
N HIS A 374 -3.95 -47.76 -32.27
CA HIS A 374 -4.08 -46.33 -32.53
C HIS A 374 -5.40 -45.80 -31.94
N CYS A 375 -5.39 -44.57 -31.43
CA CYS A 375 -6.60 -43.96 -30.88
C CYS A 375 -7.52 -43.43 -32.00
N PRO A 376 -8.79 -43.84 -32.07
CA PRO A 376 -9.73 -43.40 -33.11
C PRO A 376 -10.09 -41.91 -33.00
N HIS A 377 -9.86 -41.28 -31.84
CA HIS A 377 -10.15 -39.87 -31.63
C HIS A 377 -8.99 -38.92 -31.93
N CYS A 378 -7.74 -39.40 -32.00
CA CYS A 378 -6.58 -38.51 -32.18
C CYS A 378 -5.42 -39.12 -32.99
N GLY A 379 -5.57 -40.33 -33.53
CA GLY A 379 -4.56 -41.01 -34.35
C GLY A 379 -3.29 -41.45 -33.60
N TYR A 380 -3.18 -41.23 -32.29
CA TYR A 380 -1.96 -41.52 -31.55
C TYR A 380 -1.74 -43.03 -31.37
N GLY A 381 -0.61 -43.55 -31.84
CA GLY A 381 -0.17 -44.92 -31.61
C GLY A 381 0.12 -45.19 -30.13
N GLN A 382 -0.65 -46.09 -29.52
CA GLN A 382 -0.57 -46.40 -28.08
C GLN A 382 0.53 -47.41 -27.76
N LEU A 383 0.91 -48.25 -28.72
CA LEU A 383 1.84 -49.37 -28.54
C LEU A 383 3.20 -49.08 -29.20
N ARG A 384 4.25 -49.65 -28.61
CA ARG A 384 5.60 -49.80 -29.16
C ARG A 384 6.04 -51.25 -28.99
N GLU A 385 6.96 -51.69 -29.84
CA GLU A 385 7.61 -52.98 -29.66
C GLU A 385 8.64 -52.92 -28.52
N CYS A 386 8.73 -53.98 -27.73
CA CYS A 386 9.76 -54.10 -26.70
C CYS A 386 11.08 -54.55 -27.34
N PRO A 387 12.21 -53.84 -27.14
CA PRO A 387 13.49 -54.22 -27.73
C PRO A 387 14.07 -55.53 -27.16
N THR A 388 13.56 -56.02 -26.02
CA THR A 388 14.09 -57.22 -25.34
C THR A 388 13.30 -58.48 -25.67
N CYS A 389 11.98 -58.39 -25.77
CA CYS A 389 11.12 -59.57 -26.00
C CYS A 389 10.25 -59.46 -27.25
N HIS A 390 10.39 -58.39 -28.03
CA HIS A 390 9.63 -58.11 -29.25
C HIS A 390 8.10 -58.07 -29.09
N ALA A 391 7.58 -58.18 -27.86
CA ALA A 391 6.15 -58.07 -27.60
C ALA A 391 5.68 -56.61 -27.59
N SER A 392 4.46 -56.38 -28.08
CA SER A 392 3.81 -55.06 -28.03
C SER A 392 3.60 -54.59 -26.59
N THR A 393 3.99 -53.36 -26.28
CA THR A 393 3.84 -52.74 -24.96
C THR A 393 3.45 -51.25 -25.08
N TYR A 394 2.90 -50.64 -24.04
CA TYR A 394 2.40 -49.26 -24.11
C TYR A 394 3.54 -48.24 -24.15
N ARG A 395 3.40 -47.19 -24.98
CA ARG A 395 4.33 -46.06 -25.01
C ARG A 395 4.32 -45.31 -23.67
N LEU A 396 5.46 -44.72 -23.29
CA LEU A 396 5.66 -43.94 -22.05
C LEU A 396 5.58 -44.73 -20.73
N LEU A 397 5.36 -46.05 -20.77
CA LEU A 397 5.50 -46.91 -19.58
C LEU A 397 6.97 -47.28 -19.33
N PRO A 398 7.41 -47.33 -18.06
CA PRO A 398 8.80 -47.59 -17.70
C PRO A 398 9.22 -49.06 -17.80
N HIS A 399 8.26 -50.00 -17.90
CA HIS A 399 8.54 -51.44 -17.97
C HIS A 399 7.67 -52.10 -19.02
N CYS A 400 8.18 -53.16 -19.63
CA CYS A 400 7.45 -53.98 -20.59
C CYS A 400 6.32 -54.76 -19.90
N ARG A 401 5.13 -54.77 -20.51
CA ARG A 401 3.97 -55.53 -20.01
C ARG A 401 4.15 -57.06 -20.10
N ALA A 402 5.02 -57.52 -21.01
CA ALA A 402 5.18 -58.95 -21.30
C ALA A 402 6.35 -59.57 -20.51
N CYS A 403 7.52 -58.94 -20.53
CA CYS A 403 8.73 -59.48 -19.89
C CYS A 403 9.22 -58.69 -18.67
N GLY A 404 8.57 -57.57 -18.32
CA GLY A 404 9.01 -56.73 -17.19
C GLY A 404 10.30 -55.92 -17.41
N ALA A 405 10.99 -56.09 -18.55
CA ALA A 405 12.23 -55.37 -18.84
C ALA A 405 12.01 -53.84 -18.80
N LYS A 406 12.98 -53.12 -18.22
CA LYS A 406 12.95 -51.66 -18.13
C LYS A 406 13.09 -51.07 -19.53
N LEU A 407 12.12 -50.24 -19.91
CA LEU A 407 12.10 -49.56 -21.19
C LEU A 407 12.61 -48.14 -20.99
N THR A 408 13.66 -47.77 -21.72
CA THR A 408 14.18 -46.40 -21.77
C THR A 408 13.21 -45.45 -22.49
#